data_AF-A0A091P2E7-F1
#
_entry.id   AF-A0A091P2E7-F1
#
_cell.length_a   1.000
_cell.length_b   1.000
_cell.length_c   1.000
_cell.angle_alpha   90.00
_cell.angle_beta   90.00
_cell.angle_gamma   90.00
#
_symmetry.space_group_name_H-M   'P 1'
#
loop_
_entity.id
_entity.type
_entity.pdbx_description
1 polymer ?
#
loop_
_entity_poly.entity_id
_entity_poly.type
_entity_poly.pdbx_seq_one_letter_code
_entity_poly.pdbx_strand_id
1 'polypeptide(L)'
;AADSFNCKAFFVEVGLSSKSNVQLPSVFGILVQDTSGFIEEEELKLFLKNIRDSARALTDVETKALAAQADGDGDGKIGVDEFQALVKS
;
A
#
# COMPACT_ATOMS: atom_id res chain seq x y z
N ALA A 1 -9.05 -15.39 -6.32
CA ALA A 1 -8.54 -15.30 -7.71
C ALA A 1 -7.55 -14.14 -7.78
N ALA A 2 -6.77 -13.97 -8.87
CA ALA A 2 -5.85 -12.83 -9.03
C ALA A 2 -6.56 -11.46 -9.14
N ASP A 3 -7.89 -11.44 -9.01
CA ASP A 3 -8.76 -10.26 -9.01
C ASP A 3 -9.57 -10.13 -7.71
N SER A 4 -9.21 -10.85 -6.64
CA SER A 4 -9.90 -10.80 -5.34
C SER A 4 -9.02 -10.33 -4.19
N PHE A 5 -7.95 -9.57 -4.49
CA PHE A 5 -7.10 -9.03 -3.45
C PHE A 5 -7.89 -8.07 -2.56
N ASN A 6 -7.96 -8.41 -1.28
CA ASN A 6 -8.59 -7.58 -0.26
C ASN A 6 -7.49 -6.97 0.60
N CYS A 7 -7.19 -5.71 0.33
CA CYS A 7 -6.12 -4.96 1.00
C CYS A 7 -6.33 -4.90 2.51
N LYS A 8 -7.59 -4.74 2.97
CA LYS A 8 -7.93 -4.72 4.40
C LYS A 8 -7.58 -6.04 5.07
N ALA A 9 -8.02 -7.15 4.50
CA ALA A 9 -7.71 -8.49 5.00
C ALA A 9 -6.19 -8.73 5.02
N PHE A 10 -5.48 -8.26 3.98
CA PHE A 10 -4.02 -8.36 3.94
C PHE A 10 -3.35 -7.55 5.04
N PHE A 11 -3.73 -6.29 5.27
CA PHE A 11 -3.14 -5.47 6.34
C PHE A 11 -3.37 -6.08 7.72
N VAL A 12 -4.51 -6.72 7.93
CA VAL A 12 -4.80 -7.50 9.15
C VAL A 12 -3.86 -8.70 9.24
N GLU A 13 -3.75 -9.50 8.18
CA GLU A 13 -2.93 -10.72 8.16
C GLU A 13 -1.44 -10.42 8.39
N VAL A 14 -0.91 -9.35 7.80
CA VAL A 14 0.50 -8.94 7.98
C VAL A 14 0.74 -8.09 9.23
N GLY A 15 -0.30 -7.84 10.03
CA GLY A 15 -0.24 -7.06 11.26
C GLY A 15 -0.05 -5.56 11.06
N LEU A 16 -0.15 -5.04 9.82
CA LEU A 16 -0.06 -3.61 9.52
C LEU A 16 -1.21 -2.82 10.14
N SER A 17 -2.42 -3.38 10.16
CA SER A 17 -3.58 -2.72 10.77
C SER A 17 -3.42 -2.50 12.28
N SER A 18 -2.56 -3.29 12.93
CA SER A 18 -2.25 -3.17 14.36
C SER A 18 -1.09 -2.21 14.67
N LYS A 19 -0.39 -1.71 13.64
CA LYS A 19 0.75 -0.79 13.84
C LYS A 19 0.28 0.60 14.25
N SER A 20 1.09 1.27 15.07
CA SER A 20 0.79 2.62 15.52
C SER A 20 1.02 3.66 14.42
N ASN A 21 0.41 4.85 14.55
CA ASN A 21 0.65 6.00 13.68
C ASN A 21 2.13 6.44 13.61
N VAL A 22 2.95 6.00 14.57
CA VAL A 22 4.38 6.29 14.59
C VAL A 22 5.17 5.28 13.76
N GLN A 23 4.66 4.04 13.62
CA GLN A 23 5.31 2.98 12.86
C GLN A 23 4.89 2.95 11.38
N LEU A 24 3.70 3.42 11.05
CA LEU A 24 3.21 3.47 9.67
C LEU A 24 4.07 4.36 8.75
N PRO A 25 4.58 5.54 9.16
CA PRO A 25 5.53 6.32 8.37
C PRO A 25 6.82 5.56 8.03
N SER A 26 7.32 4.72 8.95
CA SER A 26 8.51 3.90 8.67
C SER A 26 8.23 2.81 7.65
N VAL A 27 7.02 2.23 7.66
CA VAL A 27 6.59 1.28 6.62
C VAL A 27 6.42 2.01 5.29
N PHE A 28 5.80 3.18 5.29
CA PHE A 28 5.65 4.04 4.11
C PHE A 28 7.00 4.35 3.47
N GLY A 29 8.01 4.73 4.25
CA GLY A 29 9.37 4.98 3.74
C GLY A 29 10.11 3.74 3.22
N ILE A 30 9.64 2.52 3.48
CA ILE A 30 10.16 1.29 2.84
C ILE A 30 9.50 1.09 1.45
N LEU A 31 8.28 1.60 1.27
CA LEU A 31 7.51 1.47 0.05
C LEU A 31 7.88 2.52 -0.99
N VAL A 32 8.10 3.76 -0.54
CA VAL A 32 8.61 4.85 -1.39
C VAL A 32 10.09 4.57 -1.66
N GLN A 33 10.38 4.11 -2.87
CA GLN A 33 11.73 3.76 -3.32
C GLN A 33 12.44 4.97 -3.95
N ASP A 34 11.69 5.94 -4.42
CA ASP A 34 12.22 7.17 -5.00
C ASP A 34 12.25 8.35 -4.01
N THR A 35 12.61 9.53 -4.52
CA THR A 35 12.62 10.78 -3.72
C THR A 35 11.36 11.62 -3.90
N SER A 36 10.28 11.05 -4.44
CA SER A 36 9.01 11.75 -4.66
C SER A 36 8.32 12.07 -3.34
N GLY A 37 8.47 11.18 -2.35
CA GLY A 37 7.75 11.25 -1.08
C GLY A 37 6.32 10.69 -1.14
N PHE A 38 5.95 10.06 -2.26
CA PHE A 38 4.63 9.45 -2.50
C PHE A 38 4.81 8.01 -2.97
N ILE A 39 3.79 7.17 -2.78
CA ILE A 39 3.78 5.83 -3.40
C ILE A 39 3.11 5.96 -4.77
N GLU A 40 3.86 5.65 -5.83
CA GLU A 40 3.38 5.61 -7.21
C GLU A 40 2.87 4.20 -7.61
N GLU A 41 2.20 4.08 -8.76
CA GLU A 41 1.58 2.81 -9.20
C GLU A 41 2.62 1.66 -9.29
N GLU A 42 3.82 1.96 -9.79
CA GLU A 42 4.93 1.02 -9.92
C GLU A 42 5.45 0.51 -8.56
N GLU A 43 5.49 1.39 -7.56
CA GLU A 43 5.92 1.06 -6.20
C GLU A 43 4.84 0.27 -5.46
N LEU A 44 3.58 0.67 -5.65
CA LEU A 44 2.42 -0.03 -5.11
C LEU A 44 2.31 -1.44 -5.68
N LYS A 45 2.70 -1.66 -6.94
CA LYS A 45 2.75 -3.00 -7.55
C LYS A 45 3.68 -3.96 -6.82
N LEU A 46 4.75 -3.42 -6.22
CA LEU A 46 5.74 -4.16 -5.44
C LEU A 46 5.42 -4.19 -3.93
N PHE A 47 4.33 -3.55 -3.50
CA PHE A 47 3.91 -3.45 -2.10
C PHE A 47 4.00 -4.77 -1.33
N LEU A 48 3.42 -5.84 -1.90
CA LEU A 48 3.43 -7.17 -1.27
C LEU A 48 4.84 -7.73 -1.08
N LYS A 49 5.73 -7.49 -2.05
CA LYS A 49 7.13 -7.94 -2.01
C LYS A 49 7.93 -7.20 -0.95
N ASN A 50 7.67 -5.91 -0.76
CA ASN A 50 8.32 -5.11 0.28
C ASN A 50 7.96 -5.57 1.71
N ILE A 51 6.86 -6.31 1.89
CA ILE A 51 6.42 -6.85 3.19
C ILE A 51 6.82 -8.31 3.36
N ARG A 52 6.83 -9.07 2.27
CA ARG A 52 7.20 -10.48 2.20
C ARG A 52 7.92 -10.73 0.88
N ASP A 53 9.23 -11.02 0.94
CA ASP A 53 10.06 -11.27 -0.25
C ASP A 53 9.52 -12.37 -1.17
N SER A 54 8.82 -13.36 -0.62
CA SER A 54 8.21 -14.46 -1.37
C SER A 54 6.83 -14.16 -1.95
N ALA A 55 6.28 -12.97 -1.70
CA ALA A 55 4.99 -12.58 -2.23
C ALA A 55 5.07 -12.26 -3.73
N ARG A 56 3.95 -12.45 -4.42
CA ARG A 56 3.82 -12.00 -5.80
C ARG A 56 3.67 -10.48 -5.85
N ALA A 57 4.00 -9.89 -7.01
CA ALA A 57 3.56 -8.53 -7.30
C ALA A 57 2.03 -8.49 -7.45
N LEU A 58 1.44 -7.31 -7.21
CA LEU A 58 0.05 -7.06 -7.57
C LEU A 58 -0.10 -7.10 -9.10
N THR A 59 -1.27 -7.51 -9.57
CA THR A 59 -1.65 -7.35 -10.97
C THR A 59 -2.04 -5.89 -11.24
N ASP A 60 -2.02 -5.45 -12.49
CA ASP A 60 -2.40 -4.07 -12.83
C ASP A 60 -3.84 -3.73 -12.39
N VAL A 61 -4.73 -4.72 -12.41
CA VAL A 61 -6.10 -4.58 -11.92
C VAL A 61 -6.13 -4.35 -10.41
N GLU A 62 -5.36 -5.14 -9.65
CA GLU A 62 -5.28 -5.01 -8.19
C GLU A 62 -4.58 -3.73 -7.77
N THR A 63 -3.49 -3.35 -8.46
CA THR A 63 -2.77 -2.10 -8.19
C THR A 63 -3.69 -0.91 -8.42
N LYS A 64 -4.42 -0.86 -9.53
CA LYS A 64 -5.38 0.24 -9.80
C LYS A 64 -6.53 0.26 -8.82
N ALA A 65 -7.07 -0.90 -8.46
CA ALA A 65 -8.14 -0.98 -7.45
C ALA A 65 -7.65 -0.51 -6.08
N LEU A 66 -6.40 -0.79 -5.72
CA LEU A 66 -5.81 -0.34 -4.47
C LEU A 66 -5.48 1.14 -4.49
N ALA A 67 -4.86 1.63 -5.57
CA ALA A 67 -4.56 3.04 -5.76
C ALA A 67 -5.84 3.88 -5.67
N ALA A 68 -6.90 3.50 -6.37
CA ALA A 68 -8.19 4.20 -6.32
C ALA A 68 -8.90 4.15 -4.96
N GLN A 69 -8.55 3.20 -4.08
CA GLN A 69 -9.06 3.16 -2.71
C GLN A 69 -8.22 3.99 -1.74
N ALA A 70 -6.96 4.25 -2.08
CA ALA A 70 -5.98 4.93 -1.24
C ALA A 70 -5.90 6.42 -1.56
N ASP A 71 -5.89 6.77 -2.85
CA ASP A 71 -5.86 8.13 -3.40
C ASP A 71 -7.21 8.83 -3.10
N GLY A 72 -7.23 9.58 -2.01
CA GLY A 72 -8.41 10.27 -1.51
C GLY A 72 -8.57 11.69 -2.05
N ASP A 73 -7.47 12.30 -2.52
CA ASP A 73 -7.47 13.65 -3.09
C ASP A 73 -7.47 13.69 -4.63
N GLY A 74 -7.22 12.55 -5.28
CA GLY A 74 -7.30 12.37 -6.73
C GLY A 74 -6.04 12.84 -7.47
N ASP A 75 -4.88 12.93 -6.81
CA ASP A 75 -3.62 13.33 -7.42
C ASP A 75 -2.91 12.19 -8.19
N GLY A 76 -3.44 10.97 -8.09
CA GLY A 76 -2.92 9.76 -8.74
C GLY A 76 -1.76 9.11 -8.01
N LYS A 77 -1.45 9.55 -6.79
CA LYS A 77 -0.40 9.02 -5.92
C LYS A 77 -0.98 8.76 -4.53
N ILE A 78 -0.17 8.18 -3.63
CA ILE A 78 -0.59 7.91 -2.25
C ILE A 78 0.39 8.57 -1.29
N GLY A 79 -0.10 9.56 -0.56
CA GLY A 79 0.61 10.21 0.53
C GLY A 79 0.67 9.38 1.81
N VAL A 80 1.52 9.80 2.76
CA VAL A 80 1.66 9.10 4.04
C VAL A 80 0.36 9.06 4.85
N ASP A 81 -0.44 10.13 4.80
CA ASP A 81 -1.70 10.22 5.54
C ASP A 81 -2.78 9.32 4.91
N GLU A 82 -2.82 9.24 3.59
CA GLU A 82 -3.70 8.35 2.82
C GLU A 82 -3.35 6.88 3.05
N PHE A 83 -2.06 6.55 3.03
CA PHE A 83 -1.58 5.22 3.39
C PHE A 83 -1.99 4.84 4.81
N GLN A 84 -1.87 5.76 5.78
CA GLN A 84 -2.32 5.50 7.15
C GLN A 84 -3.83 5.27 7.23
N ALA A 85 -4.62 6.07 6.52
CA ALA A 85 -6.07 5.93 6.47
C ALA A 85 -6.46 4.57 5.86
N LEU A 86 -5.83 4.19 4.75
CA LEU A 86 -6.03 2.91 4.06
C LEU A 86 -5.72 1.71 4.98
N VAL A 87 -4.57 1.72 5.66
CA VAL A 87 -4.15 0.62 6.55
C VAL A 87 -5.06 0.47 7.78
N LYS A 88 -5.69 1.56 8.22
CA LYS A 88 -6.59 1.60 9.38
C LYS A 88 -8.07 1.40 9.05
N SER A 89 -8.41 1.24 7.76
CA SER A 89 -9.79 1.16 7.27
C SER A 89 -10.48 -0.19 7.45
#